data_AF-A0AAJ7JFV5-F1
#
_entry.id   AF-A0AAJ7JFV5-F1
#
_cell.length_a   1.000
_cell.length_b   1.000
_cell.length_c   1.000
_cell.angle_alpha   90.00
_cell.angle_beta   90.00
_cell.angle_gamma   90.00
#
_symmetry.space_group_name_H-M   'P 1'
#
loop_
_entity.id
_entity.type
_entity.pdbx_description
1 polymer ?
#
loop_
_entity_poly.entity_id
_entity_poly.type
_entity_poly.pdbx_seq_one_letter_code
_entity_poly.pdbx_strand_id
1 'polypeptide(L)'
;MVQIVGKYQYVSHENFDEFMKALGQGELASVFLQSKPLIEVQNNGDQWSLTVNSDGRTSSATFKLGEPYEEKLPSSPDRKFQ
;
A
#
# COMPACT_ATOMS: atom_id res chain seq x y z
N MET A 1 -9.75 16.07 -13.49
CA MET A 1 -9.27 15.57 -12.19
C MET A 1 -9.18 14.06 -12.31
N VAL A 2 -8.02 13.47 -12.07
CA VAL A 2 -7.83 12.03 -12.24
C VAL A 2 -8.56 11.30 -11.11
N GLN A 3 -9.62 10.55 -11.44
CA GLN A 3 -10.30 9.69 -10.48
C GLN A 3 -9.48 8.42 -10.27
N ILE A 4 -8.62 8.43 -9.25
CA ILE A 4 -7.94 7.22 -8.74
C ILE A 4 -8.84 6.41 -7.78
N VAL A 5 -10.11 6.79 -7.66
CA VAL A 5 -11.10 6.11 -6.81
C VAL A 5 -11.49 4.81 -7.48
N GLY A 6 -11.34 3.69 -6.77
CA GLY A 6 -11.61 2.37 -7.32
C GLY A 6 -10.96 1.25 -6.53
N LYS A 7 -11.24 0.02 -6.95
CA LYS A 7 -10.62 -1.19 -6.42
C LYS A 7 -9.56 -1.68 -7.39
N TYR A 8 -8.34 -1.78 -6.91
CA TYR A 8 -7.18 -2.26 -7.63
C TYR A 8 -6.79 -3.60 -7.04
N GLN A 9 -6.95 -4.66 -7.83
CA GLN A 9 -6.40 -5.94 -7.47
C GLN A 9 -4.98 -6.04 -8.04
N TYR A 10 -4.07 -6.57 -7.24
CA TYR A 10 -2.76 -6.96 -7.73
C TYR A 10 -2.90 -7.99 -8.87
N VAL A 11 -2.43 -7.64 -10.08
CA VAL A 11 -2.49 -8.49 -11.28
C VAL A 11 -1.11 -9.02 -11.68
N SER A 12 -0.14 -8.12 -11.78
CA SER A 12 1.22 -8.44 -12.22
C SER A 12 2.22 -7.47 -11.62
N HIS A 13 3.48 -7.87 -11.58
CA HIS A 13 4.61 -7.04 -11.22
C HIS A 13 5.71 -7.18 -12.26
N GLU A 14 6.57 -6.18 -12.34
CA GLU A 14 7.83 -6.22 -13.08
C GLU A 14 8.93 -5.77 -12.11
N ASN A 15 10.02 -6.53 -12.00
CA ASN A 15 11.19 -6.26 -11.14
C ASN A 15 10.93 -6.09 -9.63
N PHE A 16 9.79 -6.55 -9.10
CA PHE A 16 9.48 -6.46 -7.67
C PHE A 16 10.47 -7.25 -6.79
N ASP A 17 10.93 -8.41 -7.28
CA ASP A 17 11.92 -9.24 -6.58
C ASP A 17 13.27 -8.54 -6.46
N GLU A 18 13.71 -7.84 -7.51
CA GLU A 18 14.93 -7.02 -7.51
C GLU A 18 14.80 -5.81 -6.57
N PHE A 19 13.64 -5.15 -6.57
CA PHE A 19 13.35 -4.05 -5.64
C PHE A 19 13.38 -4.52 -4.18
N MET A 20 12.74 -5.65 -3.87
CA MET A 20 12.75 -6.26 -2.54
C MET A 20 14.15 -6.70 -2.12
N LYS A 21 14.93 -7.28 -3.03
CA LYS A 21 16.34 -7.63 -2.79
C LYS A 21 17.19 -6.40 -2.50
N ALA A 22 17.02 -5.30 -3.24
CA ALA A 22 17.71 -4.05 -2.97
C ALA A 22 17.36 -3.46 -1.59
N LEU A 23 16.14 -3.70 -1.11
CA LEU A 23 15.69 -3.34 0.24
C LEU A 23 16.12 -4.34 1.33
N GLY A 24 16.85 -5.41 0.99
CA GLY A 24 17.26 -6.47 1.93
C GLY A 24 16.13 -7.40 2.36
N GLN A 25 14.98 -7.35 1.69
CA GLN A 25 13.75 -8.08 2.02
C GLN A 25 13.34 -9.05 0.90
N GLY A 26 14.32 -9.58 0.15
CA GLY A 26 14.07 -10.49 -0.99
C GLY A 26 13.20 -11.71 -0.64
N GLU A 27 13.33 -12.26 0.57
CA GLU A 27 12.49 -13.39 1.02
C GLU A 27 11.01 -13.02 1.20
N LEU A 28 10.72 -11.76 1.55
CA LEU A 28 9.36 -11.27 1.68
C LEU A 28 8.70 -11.02 0.32
N ALA A 29 9.49 -10.78 -0.74
CA ALA A 29 8.99 -10.55 -2.10
C ALA A 29 8.01 -11.64 -2.51
N SER A 30 8.40 -12.90 -2.36
CA SER A 30 7.57 -14.06 -2.71
C SER A 30 6.26 -14.09 -1.91
N VAL A 31 6.31 -13.75 -0.62
CA VAL A 31 5.11 -13.69 0.25
C VAL A 31 4.17 -12.58 -0.23
N PHE A 32 4.68 -11.38 -0.52
CA PHE A 32 3.89 -10.27 -1.03
C PHE A 32 3.25 -10.58 -2.40
N LEU A 33 3.99 -11.26 -3.28
CA LEU A 33 3.50 -11.68 -4.59
C LEU A 33 2.38 -12.73 -4.47
N GLN A 34 2.49 -13.64 -3.49
CA GLN A 34 1.47 -14.65 -3.22
C GLN A 34 0.21 -14.07 -2.59
N SER A 35 0.34 -13.08 -1.71
CA SER A 35 -0.78 -12.49 -0.97
C SER A 35 -1.76 -11.65 -1.80
N LYS A 36 -1.45 -11.35 -3.07
CA LYS A 36 -2.30 -10.63 -4.05
C LYS A 36 -3.16 -9.52 -3.41
N PRO A 37 -2.53 -8.44 -2.91
CA PRO A 37 -3.26 -7.40 -2.20
C PRO A 37 -4.35 -6.75 -3.07
N LEU A 38 -5.51 -6.54 -2.47
CA LEU A 38 -6.60 -5.72 -2.99
C LEU A 38 -6.51 -4.35 -2.35
N ILE A 39 -6.33 -3.31 -3.16
CA ILE A 39 -6.28 -1.92 -2.74
C ILE A 39 -7.60 -1.26 -3.12
N GLU A 40 -8.30 -0.67 -2.18
CA GLU A 40 -9.50 0.11 -2.40
C GLU A 40 -9.22 1.56 -2.04
N VAL A 41 -9.35 2.44 -3.03
CA VAL A 41 -9.19 3.89 -2.89
C VAL A 41 -10.56 4.52 -2.88
N GLN A 42 -10.86 5.26 -1.82
CA GLN A 42 -12.09 6.03 -1.67
C GLN A 42 -11.75 7.51 -1.49
N ASN A 43 -12.55 8.37 -2.10
CA ASN A 43 -12.42 9.82 -1.98
C ASN A 43 -13.77 10.39 -1.53
N ASN A 44 -13.75 11.11 -0.41
CA ASN A 44 -14.86 11.84 0.18
C ASN A 44 -14.56 13.36 0.16
N GLY A 45 -14.28 13.91 -1.02
CA GLY A 45 -13.96 15.32 -1.24
C GLY A 45 -12.57 15.69 -0.71
N ASP A 46 -12.52 16.07 0.57
CA ASP A 46 -11.30 16.48 1.28
C ASP A 46 -10.55 15.31 1.93
N GLN A 47 -11.25 14.21 2.19
CA GLN A 47 -10.72 13.05 2.91
C GLN A 47 -10.59 11.83 1.99
N TRP A 48 -9.43 11.22 2.02
CA TRP A 48 -9.06 10.03 1.26
C TRP A 48 -8.94 8.85 2.19
N SER A 49 -9.51 7.72 1.78
CA SER A 49 -9.37 6.45 2.49
C SER A 49 -8.76 5.41 1.57
N LEU A 50 -7.64 4.82 2.00
CA LEU A 50 -6.95 3.75 1.34
C LEU A 50 -7.12 2.49 2.17
N THR A 51 -7.74 1.45 1.61
CA THR A 51 -7.89 0.16 2.28
C THR A 51 -7.13 -0.89 1.50
N VAL A 52 -6.11 -1.50 2.10
CA VAL A 52 -5.31 -2.58 1.53
C VAL A 52 -5.68 -3.88 2.25
N ASN A 53 -6.17 -4.86 1.51
CA ASN A 53 -6.51 -6.19 2.03
C ASN A 53 -5.60 -7.22 1.38
N SER A 54 -4.83 -7.96 2.17
CA SER A 54 -3.85 -8.94 1.69
C SER A 54 -3.85 -10.15 2.61
N ASP A 55 -4.22 -11.32 2.08
CA ASP A 55 -4.15 -12.63 2.76
C ASP A 55 -4.63 -12.63 4.22
N GLY A 56 -5.82 -12.07 4.47
CA GLY A 56 -6.44 -12.01 5.81
C GLY A 56 -6.01 -10.85 6.69
N ARG A 57 -5.05 -10.02 6.27
CA ARG A 57 -4.71 -8.74 6.92
C ARG A 57 -5.31 -7.58 6.13
N THR A 58 -6.23 -6.86 6.77
CA THR A 58 -6.79 -5.61 6.23
C THR A 58 -6.19 -4.43 6.96
N SER A 59 -5.68 -3.45 6.21
CA SER A 59 -5.18 -2.19 6.72
C SER A 59 -5.93 -1.06 6.03
N SER A 60 -6.51 -0.17 6.80
CA SER A 60 -7.14 1.04 6.30
C SER A 60 -6.40 2.26 6.83
N ALA A 61 -6.17 3.22 5.95
CA ALA A 61 -5.56 4.51 6.27
C ALA A 61 -6.48 5.60 5.74
N THR A 62 -6.75 6.61 6.57
CA THR A 62 -7.56 7.76 6.17
C THR A 62 -6.74 9.02 6.37
N PHE A 63 -6.57 9.79 5.30
CA PHE A 63 -5.75 11.00 5.27
C PHE A 63 -6.47 12.11 4.50
N LYS A 64 -5.97 13.33 4.62
CA LYS A 64 -6.48 14.48 3.85
C LYS A 64 -5.35 15.05 3.00
N LEU A 65 -5.68 15.49 1.80
CA LEU A 65 -4.71 16.15 0.93
C LEU A 65 -4.36 17.52 1.51
N GLY A 66 -3.08 17.73 1.84
CA GLY A 66 -2.56 19.00 2.35
C GLY A 66 -2.41 19.08 3.87
N GLU A 67 -2.80 18.05 4.63
CA GLU A 67 -2.48 17.95 6.06
C GLU A 67 -1.38 16.90 6.29
N PRO A 68 -0.32 17.22 7.07
CA PRO A 68 0.66 16.22 7.49
C PRO A 68 -0.03 15.22 8.42
N TYR A 69 0.10 13.92 8.11
CA TYR A 69 -0.38 12.83 8.96
C TYR A 69 0.74 11.81 9.17
N GLU A 70 0.74 11.14 10.33
CA GLU A 70 1.62 10.01 10.58
C GLU A 70 1.01 8.75 9.96
N GLU A 71 1.53 8.32 8.81
CA GLU A 71 1.16 7.07 8.19
C GLU A 71 1.89 5.89 8.85
N LYS A 72 1.13 4.93 9.38
CA LYS A 72 1.66 3.64 9.82
C LYS A 72 1.31 2.57 8.80
N LEU A 73 2.28 2.25 7.93
CA LEU A 73 2.18 1.13 7.01
C LEU A 73 2.30 -0.19 7.79
N PRO A 74 1.43 -1.18 7.51
CA PRO A 74 1.47 -2.49 8.19
C PRO A 74 2.75 -3.28 7.89
N SER A 75 3.48 -2.93 6.83
CA SER A 75 4.70 -3.61 6.36
C SER A 75 6.01 -2.94 6.79
N SER A 76 6.00 -1.94 7.68
CA SER A 76 7.24 -1.30 8.14
C SER A 76 7.18 -0.90 9.61
N PRO A 77 8.21 -1.23 10.43
CA PRO A 77 8.47 -0.45 11.64
C PRO A 77 8.92 0.95 11.20
N ASP A 78 8.15 1.97 11.58
CA ASP A 78 8.52 3.40 11.60
C ASP A 78 9.62 3.81 10.58
N ARG A 79 9.29 3.88 9.28
CA ARG A 79 10.13 4.65 8.36
C ARG A 79 9.81 6.14 8.52
N LYS A 80 10.44 6.75 9.51
CA LYS A 80 10.68 8.20 9.52
C LYS A 80 11.57 8.49 8.30
N PHE A 81 11.02 9.09 7.25
CA PHE A 81 11.84 9.71 6.22
C PHE A 81 12.58 10.87 6.91
N GLN A 82 13.87 10.67 7.19
CA GLN A 82 14.81 11.70 7.60
C GLN A 82 15.48 12.29 6.36
#